data_AF-A0A2G9U0D0-F1
#
_entry.id   AF-A0A2G9U0D0-F1
#
_cell.length_a   1.000
_cell.length_b   1.000
_cell.length_c   1.000
_cell.angle_alpha   90.00
_cell.angle_beta   90.00
_cell.angle_gamma   90.00
#
_symmetry.space_group_name_H-M   'P 1'
#
loop_
_entity.id
_entity.type
_entity.pdbx_description
1 polymer ?
#
loop_
_entity_poly.entity_id
_entity_poly.type
_entity_poly.pdbx_seq_one_letter_code
_entity_poly.pdbx_strand_id
1 'polypeptide(L)'
;MEASSLEMPIEERNEYISPFKTILGAIFKKEVLDQIMSMFSTFADGKLADKGAHMKEILKDVVDLDWVENMTKEFGMEKVLCHGDLWSMNVLWRQNEDVLKMAAVVDYQTAHFGCAATDLVRVFCACLSGKDRQSHWEELLEEFYGYLKEEVGDRKMPYTLEQLKEAYRQYFPIGAFMIVPMVGPFFEMVCKSPDEEIKKK
;
A
#
# COMPACT_ATOMS: atom_id res chain seq x y z
N MET A 1 6.55 12.24 7.10
CA MET A 1 7.59 11.54 6.30
C MET A 1 7.75 12.21 4.94
N GLU A 2 6.70 12.25 4.11
CA GLU A 2 6.77 12.86 2.77
C GLU A 2 7.27 14.31 2.76
N ALA A 3 6.64 15.20 3.54
CA ALA A 3 7.04 16.61 3.61
C ALA A 3 8.51 16.80 4.03
N SER A 4 8.99 16.02 4.99
CA SER A 4 10.39 16.07 5.45
C SER A 4 11.36 15.55 4.38
N SER A 5 10.94 14.56 3.58
CA SER A 5 11.80 13.95 2.56
C SER A 5 12.14 14.88 1.38
N LEU A 6 11.37 15.96 1.18
CA LEU A 6 11.60 16.91 0.09
C LEU A 6 12.95 17.62 0.19
N GLU A 7 13.49 17.73 1.40
CA GLU A 7 14.77 18.38 1.70
C GLU A 7 15.96 17.41 1.69
N MET A 8 15.71 16.11 1.58
CA MET A 8 16.80 15.12 1.55
C MET A 8 17.63 15.27 0.28
N PRO A 9 18.97 15.33 0.37
CA PRO A 9 19.87 15.32 -0.79
C PRO A 9 19.67 14.09 -1.68
N ILE A 10 19.81 14.26 -2.99
CA ILE A 10 19.59 13.18 -3.98
C ILE A 10 20.49 11.97 -3.69
N GLU A 11 21.71 12.21 -3.23
CA GLU A 11 22.69 11.20 -2.86
C GLU A 11 22.15 10.29 -1.75
N GLU A 12 21.54 10.86 -0.71
CA GLU A 12 20.90 10.10 0.38
C GLU A 12 19.66 9.36 -0.11
N ARG A 13 18.90 9.93 -1.06
CA ARG A 13 17.73 9.24 -1.65
C ARG A 13 18.13 7.97 -2.38
N ASN A 14 19.32 7.94 -2.99
CA ASN A 14 19.82 6.80 -3.76
C ASN A 14 20.24 5.61 -2.87
N GLU A 15 20.41 5.81 -1.56
CA GLU A 15 20.65 4.72 -0.61
C GLU A 15 19.41 3.84 -0.41
N TYR A 16 18.22 4.38 -0.70
CA TYR A 16 16.97 3.64 -0.61
C TYR A 16 16.72 2.81 -1.87
N ILE A 17 16.76 1.49 -1.71
CA ILE A 17 16.50 0.55 -2.79
C ILE A 17 15.00 0.24 -2.84
N SER A 18 14.40 0.40 -4.02
CA SER A 18 12.98 0.10 -4.19
C SER A 18 12.66 -1.37 -3.88
N PRO A 19 11.59 -1.65 -3.08
CA PRO A 19 11.13 -3.01 -2.82
C PRO A 19 10.63 -3.70 -4.09
N PHE A 20 10.14 -2.95 -5.08
CA PHE A 20 9.69 -3.49 -6.38
C PHE A 20 10.82 -4.12 -7.18
N LYS A 21 12.06 -3.67 -6.97
CA LYS A 21 13.27 -4.25 -7.59
C LYS A 21 13.91 -5.37 -6.78
N THR A 22 13.51 -5.55 -5.52
CA THR A 22 14.12 -6.51 -4.60
C THR A 22 13.12 -7.60 -4.20
N ILE A 23 12.47 -7.44 -3.05
CA ILE A 23 11.62 -8.46 -2.43
C ILE A 23 10.34 -8.67 -3.25
N LEU A 24 9.66 -7.59 -3.65
CA LEU A 24 8.45 -7.71 -4.45
C LEU A 24 8.77 -8.21 -5.86
N GLY A 25 9.86 -7.76 -6.48
CA GLY A 25 10.31 -8.32 -7.77
C GLY A 25 10.54 -9.83 -7.72
N ALA A 26 11.02 -10.37 -6.60
CA ALA A 26 11.13 -11.81 -6.39
C ALA A 26 9.78 -12.51 -6.19
N ILE A 27 8.84 -11.90 -5.46
CA ILE A 27 7.47 -12.41 -5.23
C ILE A 27 6.65 -12.42 -6.52
N PHE A 28 6.94 -11.54 -7.47
CA PHE A 28 6.20 -11.42 -8.71
C PHE A 28 6.84 -12.19 -9.88
N LYS A 29 7.77 -13.09 -9.59
CA LYS A 29 8.19 -14.12 -10.55
C LYS A 29 7.01 -15.01 -10.89
N LYS A 30 6.96 -15.45 -12.16
CA LYS A 30 5.85 -16.23 -12.71
C LYS A 30 5.47 -17.43 -11.84
N GLU A 31 6.46 -18.13 -11.30
CA GLU A 31 6.26 -19.32 -10.46
C GLU A 31 5.52 -19.00 -9.16
N VAL A 32 5.82 -17.86 -8.54
CA VAL A 32 5.17 -17.41 -7.30
C VAL A 32 3.77 -16.87 -7.59
N LEU A 33 3.60 -16.15 -8.70
CA LEU A 33 2.29 -15.72 -9.19
C LEU A 33 1.35 -16.91 -9.45
N ASP A 34 1.85 -17.97 -10.11
CA ASP A 34 1.08 -19.20 -10.33
C ASP A 34 0.67 -19.86 -9.00
N GLN A 35 1.53 -19.83 -7.97
CA GLN A 35 1.22 -20.32 -6.62
C GLN A 35 0.14 -19.47 -5.94
N ILE A 36 0.24 -18.14 -6.02
CA ILE A 36 -0.77 -17.20 -5.48
C ILE A 36 -2.13 -17.49 -6.11
N MET A 37 -2.18 -17.66 -7.44
CA MET A 37 -3.43 -17.95 -8.14
C MET A 37 -4.02 -19.32 -7.77
N SER A 38 -3.16 -20.32 -7.52
CA SER A 38 -3.59 -21.65 -7.04
C SER A 38 -4.17 -21.59 -5.62
N MET A 39 -3.54 -20.81 -4.72
CA MET A 39 -4.09 -20.58 -3.38
C MET A 39 -5.43 -19.84 -3.45
N PHE A 40 -5.54 -18.83 -4.30
CA PHE A 40 -6.78 -18.06 -4.45
C PHE A 40 -7.93 -18.90 -5.02
N SER A 41 -7.66 -19.79 -5.98
CA SER A 41 -8.69 -20.63 -6.60
C SER A 41 -9.20 -21.73 -5.66
N THR A 42 -8.39 -22.15 -4.69
CA THR A 42 -8.76 -23.15 -3.68
C THR A 42 -9.32 -22.52 -2.40
N PHE A 43 -9.14 -21.22 -2.21
CA PHE A 43 -9.61 -20.48 -1.05
C PHE A 43 -11.14 -20.58 -0.86
N ALA A 44 -11.58 -20.62 0.41
CA ALA A 44 -12.99 -20.71 0.80
C ALA A 44 -13.75 -21.84 0.08
N ASP A 45 -13.18 -23.04 0.03
CA ASP A 45 -13.73 -24.23 -0.63
C ASP A 45 -14.01 -24.01 -2.13
N GLY A 46 -13.16 -23.23 -2.81
CA GLY A 46 -13.28 -22.98 -4.24
C GLY A 46 -14.29 -21.91 -4.64
N LYS A 47 -14.89 -21.19 -3.68
CA LYS A 47 -15.85 -20.10 -3.97
C LYS A 47 -15.28 -18.97 -4.82
N LEU A 48 -13.95 -18.87 -4.90
CA LEU A 48 -13.24 -17.85 -5.68
C LEU A 48 -12.61 -18.41 -6.98
N ALA A 49 -12.85 -19.67 -7.34
CA ALA A 49 -12.21 -20.33 -8.47
C ALA A 49 -12.40 -19.56 -9.79
N ASP A 50 -13.64 -19.19 -10.15
CA ASP A 50 -13.92 -18.46 -11.40
C ASP A 50 -13.27 -17.06 -11.42
N LYS A 51 -13.28 -16.37 -10.27
CA LYS A 51 -12.62 -15.07 -10.11
C LYS A 51 -11.10 -15.19 -10.21
N GLY A 52 -10.54 -16.27 -9.66
CA GLY A 52 -9.12 -16.59 -9.78
C GLY A 52 -8.72 -16.92 -11.22
N ALA A 53 -9.52 -17.69 -11.94
CA ALA A 53 -9.29 -17.97 -13.36
C ALA A 53 -9.28 -16.68 -14.19
N HIS A 54 -10.28 -15.82 -14.00
CA HIS A 54 -10.33 -14.54 -14.70
C HIS A 54 -9.15 -13.62 -14.35
N MET A 55 -8.79 -13.53 -13.06
CA MET A 55 -7.61 -12.76 -12.62
C MET A 55 -6.32 -13.27 -13.30
N LYS A 56 -6.19 -14.58 -13.52
CA LYS A 56 -5.03 -15.17 -14.21
C LYS A 56 -4.92 -14.73 -15.67
N GLU A 57 -6.06 -14.57 -16.35
CA GLU A 57 -6.10 -14.13 -17.75
C GLU A 57 -5.61 -12.67 -17.92
N ILE A 58 -5.95 -11.81 -16.96
CA ILE A 58 -5.61 -10.38 -16.98
C ILE A 58 -4.31 -10.05 -16.24
N LEU A 59 -3.69 -11.03 -15.59
CA LEU A 59 -2.58 -10.80 -14.65
C LEU A 59 -1.40 -10.04 -15.29
N LYS A 60 -1.10 -10.35 -16.55
CA LYS A 60 -0.04 -9.68 -17.33
C LYS A 60 -0.34 -8.19 -17.60
N ASP A 61 -1.61 -7.81 -17.58
CA ASP A 61 -2.07 -6.44 -17.82
C ASP A 61 -2.19 -5.67 -16.49
N VAL A 62 -2.29 -6.39 -15.37
CA VAL A 62 -2.36 -5.82 -14.01
C VAL A 62 -0.96 -5.65 -13.40
N VAL A 63 -0.05 -6.59 -13.63
CA VAL A 63 1.28 -6.59 -13.01
C VAL A 63 2.32 -6.02 -13.96
N ASP A 64 2.63 -4.73 -13.77
CA ASP A 64 3.73 -4.03 -14.43
C ASP A 64 4.58 -3.29 -13.40
N LEU A 65 5.64 -3.96 -12.91
CA LEU A 65 6.53 -3.38 -11.90
C LEU A 65 7.42 -2.27 -12.46
N ASP A 66 7.76 -2.33 -13.75
CA ASP A 66 8.54 -1.29 -14.41
C ASP A 66 7.72 -0.01 -14.54
N TRP A 67 6.43 -0.12 -14.83
CA TRP A 67 5.51 1.02 -14.80
C TRP A 67 5.42 1.63 -13.39
N VAL A 68 5.29 0.82 -12.34
CA VAL A 68 5.28 1.31 -10.95
C VAL A 68 6.54 2.11 -10.61
N GLU A 69 7.71 1.63 -11.01
CA GLU A 69 8.99 2.32 -10.79
C GLU A 69 9.08 3.69 -11.48
N ASN A 70 8.35 3.86 -12.58
CA ASN A 70 8.36 5.07 -13.42
C ASN A 70 7.13 5.95 -13.20
N MET A 71 6.20 5.55 -12.34
CA MET A 71 4.89 6.18 -12.16
C MET A 71 4.97 7.69 -11.85
N THR A 72 5.93 8.11 -11.03
CA THR A 72 6.12 9.54 -10.73
C THR A 72 6.48 10.35 -11.97
N LYS A 73 7.25 9.78 -12.91
CA LYS A 73 7.59 10.42 -14.17
C LYS A 73 6.37 10.54 -15.09
N GLU A 74 5.59 9.46 -15.20
CA GLU A 74 4.38 9.42 -16.04
C GLU A 74 3.35 10.49 -15.61
N PHE A 75 3.17 10.69 -14.30
CA PHE A 75 2.23 11.68 -13.78
C PHE A 75 2.85 13.06 -13.54
N GLY A 76 4.15 13.26 -13.78
CA GLY A 76 4.84 14.53 -13.53
C GLY A 76 4.91 14.91 -12.04
N MET A 77 5.08 13.92 -11.17
CA MET A 77 5.20 14.06 -9.71
C MET A 77 6.67 13.96 -9.27
N GLU A 78 7.02 14.63 -8.19
CA GLU A 78 8.30 14.41 -7.51
C GLU A 78 8.25 13.14 -6.67
N LYS A 79 9.38 12.42 -6.59
CA LYS A 79 9.51 11.25 -5.72
C LYS A 79 9.57 11.70 -4.26
N VAL A 80 8.76 11.07 -3.42
CA VAL A 80 8.72 11.27 -1.97
C VAL A 80 9.12 9.99 -1.26
N LEU A 81 9.55 10.10 0.01
CA LEU A 81 9.82 8.93 0.82
C LEU A 81 8.51 8.24 1.20
N CYS A 82 8.33 7.04 0.64
CA CYS A 82 7.24 6.11 0.93
C CYS A 82 7.72 5.08 1.95
N HIS A 83 6.82 4.64 2.83
CA HIS A 83 7.04 3.55 3.77
C HIS A 83 7.14 2.19 3.06
N GLY A 84 6.33 1.96 2.02
CA GLY A 84 6.30 0.74 1.21
C GLY A 84 5.50 -0.42 1.82
N ASP A 85 5.33 -0.44 3.14
CA ASP A 85 4.48 -1.41 3.83
C ASP A 85 3.63 -0.75 4.93
N LEU A 86 2.87 0.30 4.61
CA LEU A 86 2.05 1.00 5.60
C LEU A 86 0.69 0.33 5.81
N TRP A 87 0.45 -0.19 7.01
CA TRP A 87 -0.82 -0.79 7.44
C TRP A 87 -0.95 -0.74 8.96
N SER A 88 -2.11 -1.13 9.49
CA SER A 88 -2.46 -0.95 10.91
C SER A 88 -1.46 -1.57 11.90
N MET A 89 -0.79 -2.68 11.54
CA MET A 89 0.19 -3.34 12.43
C MET A 89 1.54 -2.62 12.49
N ASN A 90 1.83 -1.77 11.51
CA ASN A 90 3.04 -0.95 11.45
C ASN A 90 2.81 0.46 12.04
N VAL A 91 1.64 0.70 12.64
CA VAL A 91 1.32 1.93 13.37
C VAL A 91 1.17 1.60 14.85
N LEU A 92 2.07 2.13 15.67
CA LEU A 92 2.02 2.01 17.11
C LEU A 92 1.12 3.10 17.69
N TRP A 93 0.25 2.69 18.61
CA TRP A 93 -0.68 3.59 19.29
C TRP A 93 -0.35 3.67 20.77
N ARG A 94 -0.51 4.87 21.36
CA ARG A 94 -0.46 5.09 22.79
C ARG A 94 -1.86 5.48 23.27
N GLN A 95 -2.38 4.71 24.20
CA GLN A 95 -3.62 5.04 24.88
C GLN A 95 -3.31 5.87 26.12
N ASN A 96 -3.88 7.07 26.19
CA ASN A 96 -3.88 7.90 27.39
C ASN A 96 -5.34 8.17 27.74
N GLU A 97 -5.81 7.60 28.85
CA GLU A 97 -7.23 7.63 29.25
C GLU A 97 -8.14 7.12 28.10
N ASP A 98 -9.13 7.92 27.68
CA ASP A 98 -10.06 7.62 26.59
C ASP A 98 -9.56 8.09 25.21
N VAL A 99 -8.33 8.60 25.11
CA VAL A 99 -7.77 9.11 23.85
C VAL A 99 -6.69 8.16 23.32
N LEU A 100 -6.93 7.61 22.15
CA LEU A 100 -5.94 6.87 21.38
C LEU A 100 -5.14 7.85 20.50
N LYS A 101 -3.82 7.90 20.68
CA LYS A 101 -2.92 8.74 19.86
C LYS A 101 -1.92 7.88 19.13
N MET A 102 -1.67 8.19 17.86
CA MET A 102 -0.59 7.55 17.11
C MET A 102 0.75 7.95 17.76
N ALA A 103 1.56 6.96 18.09
CA ALA A 103 2.81 7.13 18.82
C ALA A 103 4.03 7.06 17.87
N ALA A 104 4.01 6.13 16.92
CA ALA A 104 5.05 5.97 15.93
C ALA A 104 4.55 5.13 14.74
N VAL A 105 5.18 5.31 13.58
CA VAL A 105 5.16 4.36 12.47
C VAL A 105 6.48 3.59 12.50
N VAL A 106 6.45 2.27 12.29
CA VAL A 106 7.60 1.36 12.40
C VAL A 106 7.69 0.41 11.20
N ASP A 107 8.78 -0.34 11.12
CA ASP A 107 9.08 -1.30 10.05
C ASP A 107 9.35 -0.67 8.66
N TYR A 108 10.39 0.16 8.61
CA TYR A 108 10.85 0.87 7.41
C TYR A 108 11.70 0.02 6.44
N GLN A 109 11.68 -1.30 6.54
CA GLN A 109 12.54 -2.18 5.72
C GLN A 109 12.25 -2.07 4.21
N THR A 110 11.04 -1.63 3.84
CA THR A 110 10.61 -1.37 2.46
C THR A 110 10.57 0.10 2.10
N ALA A 111 11.09 0.99 2.96
CA ALA A 111 11.05 2.42 2.69
C ALA A 111 11.84 2.74 1.42
N HIS A 112 11.27 3.61 0.58
CA HIS A 112 11.87 3.95 -0.72
C HIS A 112 11.35 5.27 -1.26
N PHE A 113 12.12 5.90 -2.16
CA PHE A 113 11.66 7.07 -2.88
C PHE A 113 10.80 6.66 -4.09
N GLY A 114 9.52 6.99 -4.04
CA GLY A 114 8.51 6.57 -5.00
C GLY A 114 7.35 7.55 -5.11
N CYS A 115 6.21 7.05 -5.60
CA CYS A 115 4.98 7.83 -5.69
C CYS A 115 4.15 7.67 -4.41
N ALA A 116 3.69 8.78 -3.83
CA ALA A 116 2.85 8.80 -2.63
C ALA A 116 1.61 7.89 -2.71
N ALA A 117 1.06 7.70 -3.92
CA ALA A 117 -0.11 6.85 -4.13
C ALA A 117 0.09 5.39 -3.69
N THR A 118 1.34 4.90 -3.66
CA THR A 118 1.63 3.50 -3.29
C THR A 118 1.28 3.19 -1.84
N ASP A 119 1.68 4.06 -0.91
CA ASP A 119 1.34 3.92 0.52
C ASP A 119 -0.16 4.12 0.77
N LEU A 120 -0.81 5.04 0.05
CA LEU A 120 -2.24 5.29 0.19
C LEU A 120 -3.09 4.12 -0.31
N VAL A 121 -2.72 3.51 -1.44
CA VAL A 121 -3.35 2.25 -1.87
C VAL A 121 -3.07 1.13 -0.87
N ARG A 122 -1.83 0.99 -0.37
CA ARG A 122 -1.46 -0.03 0.61
C ARG A 122 -2.31 0.06 1.87
N VAL A 123 -2.42 1.24 2.47
CA VAL A 123 -3.16 1.44 3.72
C VAL A 123 -4.67 1.30 3.52
N PHE A 124 -5.24 1.85 2.43
CA PHE A 124 -6.69 1.71 2.16
C PHE A 124 -7.07 0.27 1.82
N CYS A 125 -6.21 -0.47 1.14
CA CYS A 125 -6.48 -1.88 0.85
C CYS A 125 -6.34 -2.77 2.09
N ALA A 126 -5.44 -2.43 3.02
CA ALA A 126 -5.21 -3.20 4.24
C ALA A 126 -6.19 -2.87 5.37
N CYS A 127 -6.63 -1.61 5.47
CA CYS A 127 -7.32 -1.11 6.67
C CYS A 127 -8.80 -0.77 6.43
N LEU A 128 -9.26 -0.66 5.18
CA LEU A 128 -10.66 -0.36 4.86
C LEU A 128 -11.36 -1.56 4.24
N SER A 129 -12.66 -1.67 4.52
CA SER A 129 -13.52 -2.58 3.78
C SER A 129 -13.55 -2.18 2.29
N GLY A 130 -13.86 -3.14 1.41
CA GLY A 130 -14.01 -2.84 -0.02
C GLY A 130 -15.08 -1.79 -0.30
N LYS A 131 -16.14 -1.75 0.52
CA LYS A 131 -17.23 -0.77 0.43
C LYS A 131 -16.72 0.62 0.82
N ASP A 132 -16.10 0.75 1.99
CA ASP A 132 -15.66 2.06 2.49
C ASP A 132 -14.59 2.66 1.58
N ARG A 133 -13.66 1.82 1.08
CA ARG A 133 -12.66 2.27 0.10
C ARG A 133 -13.31 2.79 -1.19
N GLN A 134 -14.33 2.14 -1.73
CA GLN A 134 -15.02 2.62 -2.93
C GLN A 134 -15.78 3.93 -2.68
N SER A 135 -16.33 4.11 -1.49
CA SER A 135 -17.14 5.29 -1.14
C SER A 135 -16.32 6.50 -0.71
N HIS A 136 -15.14 6.30 -0.10
CA HIS A 136 -14.42 7.36 0.61
C HIS A 136 -12.99 7.62 0.12
N TRP A 137 -12.46 6.88 -0.87
CA TRP A 137 -11.07 7.06 -1.28
C TRP A 137 -10.74 8.50 -1.70
N GLU A 138 -11.64 9.19 -2.41
CA GLU A 138 -11.39 10.58 -2.84
C GLU A 138 -11.27 11.54 -1.65
N GLU A 139 -12.23 11.48 -0.73
CA GLU A 139 -12.26 12.28 0.51
C GLU A 139 -11.00 12.03 1.34
N LEU A 140 -10.59 10.78 1.50
CA LEU A 140 -9.40 10.43 2.27
C LEU A 140 -8.10 10.94 1.61
N LEU A 141 -8.02 10.94 0.27
CA LEU A 141 -6.89 11.56 -0.44
C LEU A 141 -6.87 13.08 -0.29
N GLU A 142 -8.03 13.72 -0.28
CA GLU A 142 -8.16 15.16 -0.06
C GLU A 142 -7.69 15.57 1.33
N GLU A 143 -8.14 14.85 2.37
CA GLU A 143 -7.71 15.04 3.76
C GLU A 143 -6.20 14.83 3.91
N PHE A 144 -5.67 13.73 3.37
CA PHE A 144 -4.22 13.48 3.38
C PHE A 144 -3.44 14.62 2.70
N TYR A 145 -3.91 15.07 1.54
CA TYR A 145 -3.28 16.16 0.80
C TYR A 145 -3.36 17.49 1.54
N GLY A 146 -4.44 17.73 2.28
CA GLY A 146 -4.59 18.86 3.20
C GLY A 146 -3.50 18.87 4.27
N TYR A 147 -3.36 17.77 5.02
CA TYR A 147 -2.30 17.62 6.02
C TYR A 147 -0.90 17.74 5.40
N LEU A 148 -0.68 17.16 4.22
CA LEU A 148 0.60 17.29 3.54
C LEU A 148 0.92 18.75 3.21
N LYS A 149 -0.06 19.52 2.71
CA LYS A 149 0.13 20.96 2.45
C LYS A 149 0.51 21.74 3.70
N GLU A 150 -0.17 21.48 4.81
CA GLU A 150 0.15 22.11 6.10
C GLU A 150 1.59 21.82 6.53
N GLU A 151 2.01 20.55 6.43
CA GLU A 151 3.37 20.11 6.79
C GLU A 151 4.45 20.59 5.79
N VAL A 152 4.10 20.73 4.52
CA VAL A 152 5.01 21.28 3.49
C VAL A 152 5.21 22.79 3.70
N GLY A 153 4.17 23.51 4.13
CA GLY A 153 4.22 24.95 4.36
C GLY A 153 4.47 25.74 3.07
N ASP A 154 5.39 26.71 3.13
CA ASP A 154 5.71 27.59 1.99
C ASP A 154 6.58 26.91 0.90
N ARG A 155 6.96 25.65 1.11
CA ARG A 155 7.78 24.89 0.16
C ARG A 155 6.96 24.47 -1.06
N LYS A 156 7.65 24.17 -2.15
CA LYS A 156 7.00 23.66 -3.36
C LYS A 156 6.39 22.29 -3.08
N MET A 157 5.10 22.14 -3.39
CA MET A 157 4.43 20.84 -3.31
C MET A 157 5.03 19.84 -4.31
N PRO A 158 5.24 18.58 -3.93
CA PRO A 158 5.80 17.55 -4.82
C PRO A 158 4.83 17.12 -5.94
N TYR A 159 3.53 17.39 -5.77
CA TYR A 159 2.48 17.05 -6.71
C TYR A 159 1.17 17.81 -6.39
N THR A 160 0.25 17.80 -7.35
CA THR A 160 -1.12 18.32 -7.20
C THR A 160 -2.07 17.23 -6.68
N LEU A 161 -3.22 17.63 -6.12
CA LEU A 161 -4.27 16.70 -5.71
C LEU A 161 -4.76 15.84 -6.88
N GLU A 162 -4.93 16.43 -8.06
CA GLU A 162 -5.40 15.70 -9.26
C GLU A 162 -4.37 14.67 -9.72
N GLN A 163 -3.07 15.00 -9.66
CA GLN A 163 -2.00 14.02 -9.92
C GLN A 163 -2.06 12.86 -8.91
N LEU A 164 -2.29 13.16 -7.62
CA LEU A 164 -2.42 12.13 -6.59
C LEU A 164 -3.63 11.22 -6.83
N LYS A 165 -4.79 11.78 -7.15
CA LYS A 165 -6.02 11.03 -7.44
C LYS A 165 -5.85 10.14 -8.67
N GLU A 166 -5.25 10.66 -9.73
CA GLU A 166 -4.99 9.88 -10.95
C GLU A 166 -3.98 8.76 -10.70
N ALA A 167 -2.87 9.06 -10.01
CA ALA A 167 -1.88 8.05 -9.63
C ALA A 167 -2.49 6.95 -8.76
N TYR A 168 -3.35 7.32 -7.79
CA TYR A 168 -4.09 6.35 -6.97
C TYR A 168 -4.96 5.43 -7.83
N ARG A 169 -5.80 5.99 -8.72
CA ARG A 169 -6.72 5.21 -9.57
C ARG A 169 -5.97 4.23 -10.47
N GLN A 170 -4.87 4.67 -11.09
CA GLN A 170 -4.09 3.86 -12.01
C GLN A 170 -3.25 2.80 -11.29
N TYR A 171 -2.73 3.12 -10.09
CA TYR A 171 -1.97 2.17 -9.28
C TYR A 171 -2.86 1.16 -8.53
N PHE A 172 -4.13 1.50 -8.28
CA PHE A 172 -5.03 0.67 -7.47
C PHE A 172 -5.10 -0.81 -7.90
N PRO A 173 -5.23 -1.18 -9.19
CA PRO A 173 -5.32 -2.58 -9.60
C PRO A 173 -4.11 -3.41 -9.16
N ILE A 174 -2.89 -2.92 -9.40
CA ILE A 174 -1.67 -3.63 -9.03
C ILE A 174 -1.44 -3.62 -7.51
N GLY A 175 -1.66 -2.48 -6.85
CA GLY A 175 -1.47 -2.36 -5.39
C GLY A 175 -2.48 -3.19 -4.60
N ALA A 176 -3.72 -3.29 -5.06
CA ALA A 176 -4.73 -4.19 -4.46
C ALA A 176 -4.36 -5.67 -4.68
N PHE A 177 -3.88 -6.01 -5.88
CA PHE A 177 -3.41 -7.37 -6.17
C PHE A 177 -2.23 -7.78 -5.29
N MET A 178 -1.29 -6.87 -5.01
CA MET A 178 -0.11 -7.09 -4.16
C MET A 178 -0.45 -7.54 -2.73
N ILE A 179 -1.65 -7.28 -2.24
CA ILE A 179 -2.08 -7.68 -0.89
C ILE A 179 -2.67 -9.09 -0.86
N VAL A 180 -3.21 -9.59 -1.97
CA VAL A 180 -3.86 -10.91 -2.05
C VAL A 180 -3.01 -12.05 -1.48
N PRO A 181 -1.69 -12.15 -1.77
CA PRO A 181 -0.84 -13.20 -1.22
C PRO A 181 -0.75 -13.19 0.30
N MET A 182 -0.93 -12.02 0.93
CA MET A 182 -0.85 -11.85 2.37
C MET A 182 -2.16 -12.21 3.07
N VAL A 183 -3.32 -12.10 2.39
CA VAL A 183 -4.65 -12.29 2.99
C VAL A 183 -4.83 -13.72 3.53
N GLY A 184 -4.47 -14.74 2.76
CA GLY A 184 -4.66 -16.14 3.15
C GLY A 184 -3.87 -16.53 4.41
N PRO A 185 -2.53 -16.43 4.39
CA PRO A 185 -1.69 -16.71 5.55
C PRO A 185 -2.05 -15.86 6.78
N PHE A 186 -2.39 -14.58 6.58
CA PHE A 186 -2.80 -13.70 7.68
C PHE A 186 -4.14 -14.12 8.28
N PHE A 187 -5.13 -14.46 7.45
CA PHE A 187 -6.41 -14.98 7.92
C PHE A 187 -6.24 -16.27 8.72
N GLU A 188 -5.40 -17.20 8.25
CA GLU A 188 -5.07 -18.40 9.01
C GLU A 188 -4.38 -18.09 10.34
N MET A 189 -3.40 -17.19 10.34
CA MET A 189 -2.69 -16.77 11.55
C MET A 189 -3.66 -16.17 12.58
N VAL A 190 -4.53 -15.24 12.17
CA VAL A 190 -5.52 -14.61 13.05
C VAL A 190 -6.54 -15.63 13.55
N CYS A 191 -7.05 -16.51 12.69
CA CYS A 191 -8.03 -17.53 13.09
C CYS A 191 -7.43 -18.63 13.97
N LYS A 192 -6.12 -18.90 13.86
CA LYS A 192 -5.40 -19.87 14.68
C LYS A 192 -4.77 -19.24 15.93
N SER A 193 -4.68 -17.91 16.02
CA SER A 193 -4.22 -17.23 17.23
C SER A 193 -5.28 -17.38 18.33
N PRO A 194 -4.94 -17.98 19.48
CA PRO A 194 -5.86 -18.17 20.58
C PRO A 194 -6.03 -16.87 21.37
N ASP A 195 -6.53 -15.80 20.75
CA ASP A 195 -6.93 -14.60 21.50
C ASP A 195 -8.36 -14.78 22.03
N GLU A 196 -8.45 -15.50 23.15
CA GLU A 196 -9.70 -15.65 23.92
C GLU A 196 -10.23 -14.33 24.50
N GLU A 197 -9.51 -13.21 24.39
CA GLU A 197 -9.92 -11.95 25.02
C GLU A 197 -10.90 -11.09 24.21
N ILE A 198 -11.10 -11.35 22.90
CA ILE A 198 -11.97 -10.50 22.07
C ILE A 198 -13.46 -10.94 22.10
N LYS A 199 -13.78 -12.11 22.65
CA LYS A 199 -15.18 -12.59 22.80
C LYS A 199 -15.92 -12.03 24.02
N LYS A 200 -15.34 -11.08 24.76
CA LYS A 200 -15.96 -10.44 25.93
C LYS A 200 -15.88 -8.91 25.88
N LYS A 201 -16.41 -8.28 24.84
CA LYS A 201 -16.99 -6.93 24.95
C LYS A 201 -18.22 -6.82 24.05
#